data_AF-A0ABD3YEN4-F1
#
_entry.id   AF-A0ABD3YEN4-F1
#
_cell.length_a   1.000
_cell.length_b   1.000
_cell.length_c   1.000
_cell.angle_alpha   90.00
_cell.angle_beta   90.00
_cell.angle_gamma   90.00
#
_symmetry.space_group_name_H-M   'P 1'
#
loop_
_entity.id
_entity.type
_entity.pdbx_description
1 polymer ?
#
loop_
_entity_poly.entity_id
_entity_poly.type
_entity_poly.pdbx_seq_one_letter_code
_entity_poly.pdbx_strand_id
1 'polypeptide(L)'
;MNLRRPSSASLSRIAQYGLIAIIGWICFPQLADAASASEQANIEVMIRQLNALEDSSRRSAHVADEPGQRYYFDYERLASDIQRIRQGLQDYLTPSRAQPRDPAELTGNYTLTEGRMP
;
A
#
# COMPACT_ATOMS: atom_id res chain seq x y z
N MET A 1 -33.10 42.46 21.29
CA MET A 1 -33.49 42.28 19.88
C MET A 1 -32.43 41.41 19.20
N ASN A 2 -32.77 40.18 18.82
CA ASN A 2 -31.86 39.16 18.29
C ASN A 2 -31.50 39.41 16.81
N LEU A 3 -30.22 39.30 16.43
CA LEU A 3 -29.81 39.05 15.04
C LEU A 3 -28.63 38.07 14.95
N ARG A 4 -28.99 36.79 14.84
CA ARG A 4 -28.49 35.73 13.93
C ARG A 4 -27.01 35.79 13.48
N ARG A 5 -26.17 34.92 14.08
CA ARG A 5 -24.84 34.53 13.56
C ARG A 5 -24.98 33.60 12.34
N PRO A 6 -24.29 33.83 11.22
CA PRO A 6 -24.29 32.87 10.10
C PRO A 6 -23.41 31.66 10.39
N SER A 7 -23.93 30.49 10.01
CA SER A 7 -23.38 29.14 10.18
C SER A 7 -22.23 28.83 9.21
N SER A 8 -21.07 28.39 9.71
CA SER A 8 -19.86 28.04 8.94
C SER A 8 -19.84 26.61 8.36
N ALA A 9 -20.98 25.93 8.27
CA ALA A 9 -21.01 24.47 8.07
C ALA A 9 -21.17 23.97 6.61
N SER A 10 -21.15 24.83 5.59
CA SER A 10 -21.41 24.41 4.20
C SER A 10 -20.21 24.43 3.24
N LEU A 11 -19.07 25.02 3.63
CA LEU A 11 -17.92 25.21 2.75
C LEU A 11 -16.93 24.02 2.72
N SER A 12 -16.94 23.15 3.72
CA SER A 12 -15.97 22.03 3.83
C SER A 12 -16.29 20.82 2.95
N ARG A 13 -17.55 20.67 2.51
CA ARG A 13 -18.00 19.47 1.79
C ARG A 13 -17.63 19.51 0.30
N ILE A 14 -17.55 20.70 -0.30
CA ILE A 14 -17.22 20.88 -1.73
C ILE A 14 -15.72 20.61 -1.98
N ALA A 15 -14.85 21.00 -1.04
CA ALA A 15 -13.42 20.70 -1.09
C ALA A 15 -13.12 19.18 -0.99
N GLN A 16 -13.94 18.44 -0.24
CA GLN A 16 -13.79 16.98 -0.09
C GLN A 16 -14.07 16.21 -1.39
N TYR A 17 -15.09 16.61 -2.18
CA TYR A 17 -15.39 15.93 -3.45
C TYR A 17 -14.38 16.24 -4.55
N GLY A 18 -13.75 17.43 -4.52
CA GLY A 18 -12.66 17.78 -5.44
C GLY A 18 -11.44 16.87 -5.29
N LEU A 19 -11.10 16.49 -4.06
CA LEU A 19 -9.97 15.59 -3.78
C LEU A 19 -10.25 14.15 -4.28
N ILE A 20 -11.48 13.66 -4.13
CA ILE A 20 -11.89 12.32 -4.57
C ILE A 20 -11.91 12.22 -6.10
N ALA A 21 -12.32 13.29 -6.79
CA ALA A 21 -12.32 13.33 -8.25
C ALA A 21 -10.91 13.27 -8.86
N ILE A 22 -9.90 13.86 -8.20
CA ILE A 22 -8.51 13.83 -8.67
C ILE A 22 -7.89 12.44 -8.47
N ILE A 23 -8.18 11.76 -7.35
CA ILE A 23 -7.74 10.37 -7.11
C ILE A 23 -8.37 9.40 -8.12
N GLY A 24 -9.65 9.62 -8.47
CA GLY A 24 -10.34 8.82 -9.50
C GLY A 24 -9.75 8.98 -10.90
N TRP A 25 -9.24 10.17 -11.25
CA TRP A 25 -8.69 10.44 -12.58
C TRP A 25 -7.26 9.91 -12.77
N ILE A 26 -6.48 9.75 -11.69
CA ILE A 26 -5.18 9.07 -11.70
C ILE A 26 -5.33 7.55 -11.98
N CYS A 27 -6.54 6.99 -11.84
CA CYS A 27 -6.79 5.55 -11.86
C CYS A 27 -7.23 4.96 -13.22
N PHE A 28 -7.32 5.75 -14.29
CA PHE A 28 -7.76 5.22 -15.60
C PHE A 28 -6.80 5.59 -16.76
N PRO A 29 -5.76 4.77 -17.01
CA PRO A 29 -5.13 4.75 -18.32
C PRO A 29 -5.90 3.86 -19.31
N GLN A 30 -6.31 4.51 -20.40
CA GLN A 30 -6.85 4.01 -21.67
C GLN A 30 -6.03 2.87 -22.35
N LEU A 31 -6.73 1.86 -22.90
CA LEU A 31 -6.18 0.66 -23.57
C LEU A 31 -6.04 0.82 -25.10
N ALA A 32 -4.93 0.32 -25.67
CA ALA A 32 -4.86 -0.67 -26.79
C ALA A 32 -3.48 -0.58 -27.52
N ASP A 33 -2.80 -1.73 -27.71
CA ASP A 33 -1.43 -1.94 -28.27
C ASP A 33 -0.26 -1.18 -27.62
N ALA A 34 -0.56 -0.15 -26.84
CA ALA A 34 0.15 0.23 -25.64
C ALA A 34 -0.09 -0.75 -24.48
N ALA A 35 -0.86 -1.83 -24.67
CA ALA A 35 -1.34 -2.69 -23.58
C ALA A 35 -0.19 -3.35 -22.79
N SER A 36 0.80 -3.96 -23.44
CA SER A 36 1.96 -4.56 -22.77
C SER A 36 2.93 -3.51 -22.20
N ALA A 37 3.18 -2.41 -22.93
CA ALA A 37 3.95 -1.28 -22.41
C ALA A 37 3.26 -0.60 -21.22
N SER A 38 1.92 -0.55 -21.23
CA SER A 38 1.09 -0.04 -20.14
C SER A 38 1.02 -1.02 -18.99
N GLU A 39 1.01 -2.32 -19.24
CA GLU A 39 1.07 -3.37 -18.23
C GLU A 39 2.42 -3.32 -17.51
N GLN A 40 3.53 -3.27 -18.25
CA GLN A 40 4.85 -3.08 -17.68
C GLN A 40 4.91 -1.79 -16.85
N ALA A 41 4.44 -0.67 -17.39
CA ALA A 41 4.40 0.59 -16.66
C ALA A 41 3.52 0.51 -15.39
N ASN A 42 2.36 -0.15 -15.46
CA ASN A 42 1.48 -0.36 -14.32
C ASN A 42 2.15 -1.21 -13.24
N ILE A 43 2.85 -2.28 -13.63
CA ILE A 43 3.59 -3.14 -12.69
C ILE A 43 4.77 -2.38 -12.08
N GLU A 44 5.48 -1.55 -12.85
CA GLU A 44 6.51 -0.66 -12.30
C GLU A 44 5.93 0.33 -11.26
N VAL A 45 4.72 0.85 -11.49
CA VAL A 45 4.00 1.67 -10.51
C VAL A 45 3.67 0.86 -9.25
N MET A 46 3.18 -0.38 -9.39
CA MET A 46 2.93 -1.27 -8.24
C MET A 46 4.21 -1.53 -7.43
N ILE A 47 5.35 -1.77 -8.09
CA ILE A 47 6.65 -1.94 -7.42
C ILE A 47 7.04 -0.68 -6.64
N ARG A 48 6.86 0.51 -7.21
CA ARG A 48 7.13 1.77 -6.50
C ARG A 48 6.22 1.95 -5.29
N GLN A 49 4.95 1.57 -5.40
CA GLN A 49 4.01 1.59 -4.27
C GLN A 49 4.42 0.62 -3.16
N LEU A 50 4.90 -0.58 -3.50
CA LEU A 50 5.46 -1.53 -2.54
C LEU A 50 6.69 -0.98 -1.81
N ASN A 51 7.59 -0.30 -2.53
CA ASN A 51 8.75 0.35 -1.91
C ASN A 51 8.31 1.48 -0.95
N ALA A 52 7.33 2.30 -1.35
CA ALA A 52 6.79 3.35 -0.49
C ALA A 52 6.10 2.77 0.76
N LEU A 53 5.41 1.62 0.63
CA LEU A 53 4.81 0.90 1.73
C LEU A 53 5.87 0.35 2.70
N GLU A 54 6.93 -0.27 2.19
CA GLU A 54 8.06 -0.77 3.00
C GLU A 54 8.73 0.37 3.78
N ASP A 55 8.99 1.50 3.12
CA ASP A 55 9.55 2.68 3.77
C ASP A 55 8.63 3.27 4.84
N SER A 56 7.32 3.31 4.58
CA SER A 56 6.34 3.76 5.56
C SER A 56 6.27 2.82 6.76
N SER A 57 6.27 1.52 6.49
CA SER A 57 6.30 0.46 7.50
C SER A 57 7.53 0.57 8.40
N ARG A 58 8.72 0.75 7.83
CA ARG A 58 9.97 0.95 8.59
C ARG A 58 9.91 2.19 9.49
N ARG A 59 9.38 3.31 8.99
CA ARG A 59 9.17 4.52 9.83
C ARG A 59 8.19 4.26 10.97
N SER A 60 7.11 3.52 10.72
CA SER A 60 6.14 3.14 11.74
C SER A 60 6.74 2.21 12.80
N ALA A 61 7.62 1.28 12.41
CA ALA A 61 8.34 0.41 13.34
C ALA A 61 9.19 1.20 14.34
N HIS A 62 9.86 2.28 13.88
CA HIS A 62 10.69 3.13 14.74
C HIS A 62 9.90 3.91 15.80
N VAL A 63 8.58 4.09 15.63
CA VAL A 63 7.73 4.85 16.57
C VAL A 63 6.76 3.97 17.35
N ALA A 64 6.77 2.65 17.14
CA ALA A 64 5.77 1.72 17.66
C ALA A 64 5.96 1.31 19.14
N ASP A 65 6.88 1.95 19.87
CA ASP A 65 7.22 1.61 21.25
C ASP A 65 6.23 2.26 22.24
N GLU A 66 5.01 1.73 22.27
CA GLU A 66 3.97 2.12 23.22
C GLU A 66 3.84 1.07 24.33
N PRO A 67 4.09 1.43 25.61
CA PRO A 67 4.06 0.50 26.73
C PRO A 67 2.64 -0.03 26.98
N GLY A 68 2.52 -1.34 27.21
CA GLY A 68 1.25 -2.00 27.59
C GLY A 68 0.41 -2.57 26.45
N GLN A 69 0.91 -2.58 25.21
CA GLN A 69 0.25 -3.29 24.11
C GLN A 69 0.53 -4.80 24.18
N ARG A 70 -0.53 -5.61 24.14
CA ARG A 70 -0.42 -7.09 24.12
C ARG A 70 -0.18 -7.65 22.71
N TYR A 71 -0.56 -6.88 21.70
CA TYR A 71 -0.44 -7.24 20.29
C TYR A 71 0.41 -6.21 19.59
N TYR A 72 1.40 -6.68 18.85
CA TYR A 72 2.31 -5.84 18.08
C TYR A 72 2.18 -6.17 16.60
N PHE A 73 2.42 -5.17 15.76
CA PHE A 73 2.49 -5.38 14.32
C PHE A 73 3.84 -6.00 13.95
N ASP A 74 3.81 -7.12 13.22
CA ASP A 74 4.99 -7.85 12.76
C ASP A 74 5.57 -7.19 11.51
N TYR A 75 6.37 -6.15 11.73
CA TYR A 75 7.02 -5.38 10.67
C TYR A 75 7.97 -6.24 9.82
N GLU A 76 8.68 -7.19 10.44
CA GLU A 76 9.61 -8.09 9.74
C GLU A 76 8.87 -9.05 8.80
N ARG A 77 7.72 -9.57 9.25
CA ARG A 77 6.88 -10.45 8.43
C ARG A 77 6.20 -9.71 7.30
N LEU A 78 5.76 -8.46 7.53
CA LEU A 78 5.27 -7.60 6.46
C LEU A 78 6.38 -7.32 5.42
N ALA A 79 7.60 -6.97 5.86
CA ALA A 79 8.72 -6.71 4.95
C ALA A 79 9.04 -7.93 4.08
N SER A 80 9.02 -9.12 4.68
CA SER A 80 9.21 -10.39 3.97
C SER A 80 8.13 -10.63 2.90
N ASP A 81 6.86 -10.39 3.22
CA ASP A 81 5.76 -10.56 2.27
C ASP A 81 5.81 -9.49 1.15
N ILE A 82 6.16 -8.23 1.47
CA ILE A 82 6.38 -7.17 0.46
C ILE A 82 7.49 -7.57 -0.52
N GLN A 83 8.60 -8.10 -0.02
CA GLN A 83 9.70 -8.58 -0.87
C GLN A 83 9.25 -9.73 -1.79
N ARG A 84 8.46 -10.68 -1.28
CA ARG A 84 7.91 -11.78 -2.09
C ARG A 84 7.02 -11.28 -3.22
N ILE A 85 6.12 -10.34 -2.92
CA ILE A 85 5.24 -9.74 -3.95
C ILE A 85 6.07 -9.00 -4.99
N ARG A 86 7.03 -8.18 -4.56
CA ARG A 86 7.92 -7.44 -5.45
C ARG A 86 8.71 -8.38 -6.37
N GLN A 87 9.21 -9.49 -5.82
CA GLN A 87 9.91 -10.50 -6.61
C GLN A 87 8.99 -11.17 -7.63
N GLY A 88 7.77 -11.55 -7.25
CA GLY A 88 6.78 -12.13 -8.17
C GLY A 88 6.43 -11.19 -9.33
N LEU A 89 6.28 -9.89 -9.05
CA LEU A 89 6.06 -8.87 -10.09
C LEU A 89 7.28 -8.70 -11.02
N GLN A 90 8.49 -8.75 -10.48
CA GLN A 90 9.73 -8.67 -11.28
C GLN A 90 9.94 -9.92 -12.15
N ASP A 91 9.66 -11.10 -11.60
CA ASP A 91 9.72 -12.37 -12.32
C ASP A 91 8.70 -12.40 -13.47
N TYR A 92 7.53 -11.77 -13.29
CA TYR A 92 6.55 -11.59 -14.37
C TYR A 92 7.05 -10.68 -15.49
N LEU A 93 7.73 -9.58 -15.16
CA LEU A 93 8.32 -8.67 -16.17
C LEU A 93 9.50 -9.30 -16.91
N THR A 94 10.22 -10.22 -16.26
CA THR A 94 11.41 -10.89 -16.81
C THR A 94 11.26 -12.40 -16.75
N PRO A 95 10.30 -13.00 -17.50
CA PRO A 95 10.01 -14.41 -17.39
C PRO A 95 11.24 -15.22 -17.81
N SER A 96 11.86 -15.90 -16.86
CA SER A 96 12.94 -16.84 -17.14
C SER A 96 12.37 -18.09 -17.78
N ARG A 97 13.04 -18.64 -18.80
CA ARG A 97 12.67 -19.94 -19.40
C ARG A 97 13.00 -21.15 -18.50
N ALA A 98 13.31 -20.93 -17.23
CA ALA A 98 13.49 -21.99 -16.25
C ALA A 98 12.13 -22.58 -15.85
N GLN A 99 12.12 -23.81 -15.34
CA GLN A 99 10.93 -24.48 -14.83
C GLN A 99 10.20 -23.59 -13.80
N PRO A 100 8.85 -23.59 -13.75
CA PRO A 100 8.09 -22.77 -12.81
C PRO A 100 8.63 -22.94 -11.40
N ARG A 101 9.06 -21.84 -10.77
CA ARG A 101 9.43 -21.85 -9.36
C ARG A 101 8.16 -21.97 -8.55
N ASP A 102 8.18 -22.79 -7.51
CA ASP A 102 7.08 -22.92 -6.58
C ASP A 102 6.77 -21.53 -5.97
N PRO A 103 5.56 -20.98 -6.13
CA PRO A 103 5.24 -19.66 -5.60
C PRO A 103 5.35 -19.69 -4.07
N ALA A 104 6.23 -18.87 -3.51
CA ALA A 104 6.32 -18.72 -2.07
C ALA A 104 5.00 -18.14 -1.52
N GLU A 105 4.35 -18.87 -0.61
CA GLU A 105 3.10 -18.43 0.00
C GLU A 105 3.28 -17.12 0.77
N LEU A 106 2.29 -16.22 0.68
CA LEU A 106 2.25 -15.06 1.56
C LEU A 106 1.77 -15.49 2.92
N THR A 107 2.36 -14.90 3.95
CA THR A 107 2.01 -15.28 5.29
C THR A 107 0.64 -14.74 5.70
N GLY A 108 0.39 -13.46 5.43
CA GLY A 108 -0.90 -12.81 5.67
C GLY A 108 -1.32 -12.61 7.14
N ASN A 109 -0.54 -13.09 8.12
CA ASN A 109 -0.76 -12.80 9.55
C ASN A 109 0.42 -11.99 10.12
N TYR A 110 0.15 -10.74 10.49
CA TYR A 110 1.15 -9.78 10.95
C TYR A 110 0.98 -9.42 12.44
N THR A 111 0.40 -10.30 13.25
CA THR A 111 0.23 -10.05 14.69
C THR A 111 1.24 -10.85 15.49
N LEU A 112 2.11 -10.16 16.22
CA LEU A 112 2.92 -10.72 17.29
C LEU A 112 2.17 -10.61 18.61
N THR A 113 2.12 -11.70 19.36
CA THR A 113 1.63 -11.70 20.75
C THR A 113 2.86 -11.82 21.66
N GLU A 114 2.87 -11.07 22.75
CA GLU A 114 3.97 -10.91 23.73
C GLU A 114 4.66 -12.22 24.18
N GLY A 115 4.01 -13.39 24.02
CA GLY A 115 4.57 -14.71 24.33
C GLY A 115 5.50 -15.33 23.26
N ARG A 116 5.77 -14.64 22.15
CA ARG A 116 6.77 -15.05 21.14
C ARG A 116 7.88 -14.00 21.05
N MET A 117 8.68 -13.89 22.11
CA MET A 117 10.03 -13.29 22.02
C MET A 117 11.04 -14.43 21.84
N PRO A 118 11.98 -14.38 20.88
CA PRO A 118 13.19 -15.18 20.96
C PRO A 118 14.06 -14.78 22.16
#